data_AF-G5S1C2-F1
#
_entry.id   AF-G5S1C2-F1
#
_cell.length_a   1.000
_cell.length_b   1.000
_cell.length_c   1.000
_cell.angle_alpha   90.00
_cell.angle_beta   90.00
_cell.angle_gamma   90.00
#
_symmetry.space_group_name_H-M   'P 1'
#
loop_
_entity.id
_entity.type
_entity.pdbx_description
1 polymer ?
#
loop_
_entity_poly.entity_id
_entity_poly.type
_entity_poly.pdbx_seq_one_letter_code
_entity_poly.pdbx_strand_id
1 'polypeptide(L)'
;MKKIIAVTGCPTGIAHTFMAEEALKNAAKKLSVEIKVETNGASGVENAIQPADLVDIAGVIIAADKDVLPDRFNGLPVIEVPVKEAIHHPAELINKVINGEAPIRKGESTTRTEIIEKESLGRQIYKHLMSGVSNMLPFVVAGGILIAVSFLWGIYSADPNSAEYLFR
;
A
#
# COMPACT_ATOMS: atom_id res chain seq x y z
N MET A 1 -6.74 29.30 3.63
CA MET A 1 -6.93 28.40 2.47
C MET A 1 -7.54 27.12 2.99
N LYS A 2 -8.47 26.48 2.27
CA LYS A 2 -9.01 25.18 2.70
C LYS A 2 -7.94 24.11 2.44
N LYS A 3 -7.69 23.26 3.43
CA LYS A 3 -6.77 22.12 3.35
C LYS A 3 -7.55 20.83 3.20
N ILE A 4 -7.15 19.99 2.25
CA ILE A 4 -7.76 18.67 2.01
C ILE A 4 -6.69 17.61 2.12
N ILE A 5 -7.06 16.47 2.66
CA ILE A 5 -6.22 15.28 2.69
C ILE A 5 -6.80 14.28 1.69
N ALA A 6 -5.96 13.61 0.93
CA ALA A 6 -6.37 12.53 0.07
C ALA A 6 -5.50 11.28 0.29
N VAL A 7 -6.11 10.12 0.14
CA VAL A 7 -5.43 8.82 0.18
C VAL A 7 -5.79 8.07 -1.10
N THR A 8 -4.79 7.64 -1.84
CA THR A 8 -4.97 6.90 -3.09
C THR A 8 -4.38 5.50 -2.97
N GLY A 9 -4.99 4.49 -3.59
CA GLY A 9 -4.41 3.14 -3.58
C GLY A 9 -5.10 2.15 -4.49
N CYS A 10 -4.34 1.55 -5.41
CA CYS A 10 -4.81 0.48 -6.29
C CYS A 10 -4.02 -0.82 -6.00
N PRO A 11 -4.66 -2.00 -5.96
CA PRO A 11 -3.95 -3.27 -5.78
C PRO A 11 -3.13 -3.65 -7.03
N THR A 12 -3.54 -3.21 -8.21
CA THR A 12 -2.91 -3.53 -9.50
C THR A 12 -1.85 -2.50 -9.88
N GLY A 13 -0.71 -2.56 -9.18
CA GLY A 13 0.47 -1.76 -9.49
C GLY A 13 0.39 -0.29 -9.08
N ILE A 14 1.33 0.52 -9.58
CA ILE A 14 1.53 1.91 -9.13
C ILE A 14 0.85 2.95 -10.01
N ALA A 15 0.48 2.61 -11.24
CA ALA A 15 0.04 3.58 -12.26
C ALA A 15 -1.23 4.34 -11.84
N HIS A 16 -2.33 3.64 -11.54
CA HIS A 16 -3.58 4.29 -11.17
C HIS A 16 -3.48 5.09 -9.87
N THR A 17 -2.65 4.63 -8.92
CA THR A 17 -2.37 5.35 -7.66
C THR A 17 -1.74 6.71 -7.95
N PHE A 18 -0.66 6.75 -8.73
CA PHE A 18 0.01 8.01 -9.09
C PHE A 18 -0.83 8.90 -10.02
N MET A 19 -1.59 8.30 -10.94
CA MET A 19 -2.51 9.05 -11.81
C MET A 19 -3.60 9.75 -10.99
N ALA A 20 -4.16 9.07 -9.99
CA ALA A 20 -5.16 9.67 -9.10
C ALA A 20 -4.54 10.79 -8.25
N GLU A 21 -3.33 10.58 -7.72
CA GLU A 21 -2.60 11.61 -6.99
C GLU A 21 -2.38 12.87 -7.84
N GLU A 22 -1.86 12.71 -9.06
CA GLU A 22 -1.56 13.82 -9.95
C GLU A 22 -2.85 14.56 -10.37
N ALA A 23 -3.90 13.81 -10.69
CA ALA A 23 -5.21 14.37 -11.03
C ALA A 23 -5.79 15.23 -9.89
N LEU A 24 -5.73 14.73 -8.65
CA LEU A 24 -6.17 15.45 -7.46
C LEU A 24 -5.31 16.70 -7.18
N LYS A 25 -3.97 16.59 -7.25
CA LYS A 25 -3.04 17.72 -7.09
C LYS A 25 -3.29 18.82 -8.13
N ASN A 26 -3.46 18.44 -9.39
CA ASN A 26 -3.73 19.38 -10.48
C ASN A 26 -5.08 20.07 -10.33
N ALA A 27 -6.13 19.34 -9.93
CA ALA A 27 -7.44 19.91 -9.68
C ALA A 27 -7.43 20.87 -8.46
N ALA A 28 -6.76 20.49 -7.38
CA ALA A 28 -6.62 21.35 -6.19
C ALA A 28 -5.89 22.65 -6.51
N LYS A 29 -4.82 22.59 -7.31
CA LYS A 29 -4.09 23.78 -7.78
C LYS A 29 -4.98 24.73 -8.57
N LYS A 30 -5.84 24.20 -9.46
CA LYS A 30 -6.82 25.00 -10.22
C LYS A 30 -7.87 25.64 -9.32
N LEU A 31 -8.29 24.94 -8.26
CA LEU A 31 -9.29 25.41 -7.30
C LEU A 31 -8.68 26.26 -6.17
N SER A 32 -7.37 26.51 -6.18
CA SER A 32 -6.64 27.23 -5.12
C SER A 32 -6.84 26.62 -3.72
N VAL A 33 -6.89 25.29 -3.67
CA VAL A 33 -7.04 24.48 -2.46
C VAL A 33 -5.70 23.79 -2.15
N GLU A 34 -5.32 23.75 -0.88
CA GLU A 34 -4.14 23.00 -0.45
C GLU A 34 -4.51 21.52 -0.33
N ILE A 35 -3.73 20.63 -0.94
CA ILE A 35 -3.97 19.19 -0.87
C ILE A 35 -2.69 18.43 -0.53
N LYS A 36 -2.80 17.50 0.42
CA LYS A 36 -1.77 16.48 0.69
C LYS A 36 -2.30 15.12 0.31
N VAL A 37 -1.55 14.38 -0.50
CA VAL A 37 -1.96 13.07 -1.00
C VAL A 37 -1.00 12.00 -0.50
N GLU A 38 -1.52 10.99 0.19
CA GLU A 38 -0.81 9.74 0.52
C GLU A 38 -1.07 8.71 -0.58
N THR A 39 -0.01 8.09 -1.09
CA THR A 39 -0.10 7.05 -2.11
C THR A 39 0.20 5.70 -1.47
N ASN A 40 -0.69 4.73 -1.72
CA ASN A 40 -0.56 3.37 -1.25
C ASN A 40 -0.36 2.47 -2.48
N GLY A 41 0.86 2.40 -3.02
CA GLY A 41 1.20 1.58 -4.17
C GLY A 41 1.60 0.14 -3.83
N ALA A 42 2.06 -0.61 -4.83
CA ALA A 42 2.71 -1.91 -4.64
C ALA A 42 4.08 -1.79 -3.95
N SER A 43 4.76 -0.65 -4.14
CA SER A 43 6.05 -0.34 -3.52
C SER A 43 5.95 0.07 -2.05
N GLY A 44 4.74 0.25 -1.51
CA GLY A 44 4.50 0.70 -0.14
C GLY A 44 3.70 2.00 -0.06
N VAL A 45 3.77 2.65 1.10
CA VAL A 45 3.11 3.93 1.39
C VAL A 45 4.11 5.06 1.21
N GLU A 46 3.77 6.06 0.39
CA GLU A 46 4.54 7.30 0.25
C GLU A 46 3.69 8.49 0.68
N ASN A 47 4.37 9.58 1.09
CA ASN A 47 3.72 10.80 1.58
C ASN A 47 2.71 10.56 2.73
N ALA A 48 3.04 9.61 3.61
CA ALA A 48 2.16 9.18 4.71
C ALA A 48 1.59 10.37 5.50
N ILE A 49 0.27 10.35 5.70
CA ILE A 49 -0.44 11.36 6.47
C ILE A 49 -0.12 11.16 7.95
N GLN A 50 0.39 12.21 8.57
CA GLN A 50 0.62 12.27 10.01
C GLN A 50 -0.64 12.81 10.70
N PRO A 51 -0.86 12.48 11.99
CA PRO A 51 -1.97 13.04 12.76
C PRO A 51 -1.99 14.58 12.76
N ALA A 52 -0.81 15.21 12.75
CA ALA A 52 -0.67 16.66 12.66
C ALA A 52 -1.23 17.25 11.34
N ASP A 53 -1.28 16.47 10.27
CA ASP A 53 -1.82 16.92 8.99
C ASP A 53 -3.35 17.00 8.98
N LEU A 54 -4.01 16.27 9.89
CA LEU A 54 -5.47 16.16 10.02
C LEU A 54 -6.09 17.33 10.80
N VAL A 55 -5.27 18.27 11.25
CA VAL A 55 -5.73 19.48 11.95
C VAL A 55 -6.16 20.53 10.93
N ASP A 56 -7.31 21.17 11.19
CA ASP A 56 -7.87 22.27 10.38
C ASP A 56 -8.08 21.91 8.90
N ILE A 57 -8.55 20.68 8.64
CA ILE A 57 -8.87 20.20 7.30
C ILE A 57 -10.36 20.39 6.99
N ALA A 58 -10.67 20.63 5.72
CA ALA A 58 -12.06 20.65 5.23
C ALA A 58 -12.65 19.24 5.12
N GLY A 59 -11.80 18.23 4.90
CA GLY A 59 -12.18 16.83 4.86
C GLY A 59 -11.15 15.95 4.17
N VAL A 60 -11.49 14.68 4.01
CA VAL A 60 -10.63 13.62 3.50
C VAL A 60 -11.25 12.97 2.26
N ILE A 61 -10.44 12.73 1.23
CA ILE A 61 -10.84 11.97 0.03
C ILE A 61 -10.08 10.64 0.05
N ILE A 62 -10.78 9.53 0.21
CA ILE A 62 -10.20 8.19 0.09
C ILE A 62 -10.59 7.65 -1.29
N ALA A 63 -9.62 7.62 -2.20
CA ALA A 63 -9.75 7.11 -3.55
C ALA A 63 -8.97 5.79 -3.67
N ALA A 64 -9.54 4.69 -3.20
CA ALA A 64 -8.82 3.42 -3.06
C ALA A 64 -9.66 2.20 -3.48
N ASP A 65 -9.01 1.29 -4.20
CA ASP A 65 -9.54 -0.03 -4.58
C ASP A 65 -8.96 -1.15 -3.69
N LYS A 66 -8.25 -0.78 -2.63
CA LYS A 66 -7.69 -1.67 -1.60
C LYS A 66 -7.82 -1.04 -0.21
N ASP A 67 -7.56 -1.83 0.83
CA ASP A 67 -7.52 -1.32 2.20
C ASP A 67 -6.32 -0.37 2.42
N VAL A 68 -6.61 0.84 2.89
CA VAL A 68 -5.65 1.94 3.14
C VAL A 68 -5.70 2.44 4.59
N LEU A 69 -6.15 1.58 5.51
CA LEU A 69 -6.32 1.91 6.93
C LEU A 69 -7.22 3.14 7.14
N PRO A 70 -8.49 3.08 6.65
CA PRO A 70 -9.41 4.22 6.68
C PRO A 70 -9.84 4.60 8.09
N ASP A 71 -9.63 3.73 9.09
CA ASP A 71 -10.03 3.96 10.48
C ASP A 71 -9.37 5.17 11.13
N ARG A 72 -8.20 5.59 10.60
CA ARG A 72 -7.49 6.81 11.02
C ARG A 72 -8.28 8.09 10.72
N PHE A 73 -9.29 8.02 9.85
CA PHE A 73 -10.13 9.14 9.43
C PHE A 73 -11.55 9.07 10.02
N ASN A 74 -11.81 8.14 10.94
CA ASN A 74 -13.11 8.03 11.62
C ASN A 74 -13.39 9.29 12.43
N GLY A 75 -14.61 9.83 12.31
CA GLY A 75 -15.02 11.10 12.92
C GLY A 75 -14.73 12.35 12.08
N LEU A 76 -14.04 12.22 10.94
CA LEU A 76 -13.81 13.30 9.99
C LEU A 76 -14.84 13.26 8.83
N PRO A 77 -15.02 14.37 8.08
CA PRO A 77 -15.75 14.36 6.82
C PRO A 77 -14.94 13.59 5.78
N VAL A 78 -15.45 12.46 5.29
CA VAL A 78 -14.73 11.57 4.37
C VAL A 78 -15.59 11.24 3.15
N ILE A 79 -14.98 11.34 1.97
CA ILE A 79 -15.56 10.82 0.72
C ILE A 79 -14.77 9.60 0.30
N GLU A 80 -15.44 8.46 0.15
CA GLU A 80 -14.84 7.19 -0.25
C GLU A 80 -15.31 6.83 -1.65
N VAL A 81 -14.36 6.68 -2.56
CA VAL A 81 -14.62 6.38 -3.96
C VAL A 81 -13.56 5.42 -4.52
N PRO A 82 -13.85 4.71 -5.61
CA PRO A 82 -12.84 3.98 -6.37
C PRO A 82 -11.73 4.90 -6.88
N VAL A 83 -10.52 4.37 -7.10
CA VAL A 83 -9.38 5.14 -7.63
C VAL A 83 -9.74 5.81 -8.96
N LYS A 84 -10.52 5.12 -9.79
CA LYS A 84 -10.98 5.59 -11.09
C LYS A 84 -11.75 6.92 -11.02
N GLU A 85 -12.54 7.15 -9.97
CA GLU A 85 -13.29 8.41 -9.80
C GLU A 85 -12.36 9.59 -9.54
N ALA A 86 -11.26 9.37 -8.80
CA ALA A 86 -10.26 10.41 -8.59
C ALA A 86 -9.47 10.77 -9.85
N ILE A 87 -9.37 9.85 -10.82
CA ILE A 87 -8.73 10.11 -12.11
C ILE A 87 -9.65 10.92 -13.02
N HIS A 88 -10.93 10.55 -13.12
CA HIS A 88 -11.86 11.16 -14.08
C HIS A 88 -12.58 12.41 -13.54
N HIS A 89 -12.90 12.45 -12.25
CA HIS A 89 -13.71 13.51 -11.64
C HIS A 89 -13.03 14.16 -10.41
N PRO A 90 -11.72 14.50 -10.44
CA PRO A 90 -11.01 15.02 -9.26
C PRO A 90 -11.57 16.35 -8.73
N ALA A 91 -11.98 17.26 -9.63
CA ALA A 91 -12.52 18.56 -9.25
C ALA A 91 -13.87 18.44 -8.54
N GLU A 92 -14.71 17.49 -8.96
CA GLU A 92 -16.00 17.24 -8.31
C GLU A 92 -15.82 16.71 -6.89
N LEU A 93 -14.88 15.77 -6.69
CA LEU A 93 -14.57 15.25 -5.36
C LEU A 93 -14.06 16.34 -4.42
N ILE A 94 -13.15 17.20 -4.91
CA ILE A 94 -12.65 18.34 -4.15
C ILE A 94 -13.78 19.31 -3.80
N ASN A 95 -14.65 19.61 -4.77
CA ASN A 95 -15.80 20.51 -4.57
C ASN A 95 -16.77 19.97 -3.50
N LYS A 96 -17.08 18.67 -3.54
CA LYS A 96 -17.93 18.03 -2.52
C LYS A 96 -17.34 18.17 -1.12
N VAL A 97 -16.03 18.00 -0.97
CA VAL A 97 -15.36 18.19 0.32
C VAL A 97 -15.40 19.65 0.77
N ILE A 98 -15.03 20.60 -0.08
CA ILE A 98 -15.03 22.03 0.31
C ILE A 98 -16.43 22.58 0.60
N ASN A 99 -17.48 22.01 -0.01
CA ASN A 99 -18.87 22.39 0.21
C ASN A 99 -19.47 21.76 1.48
N GLY A 100 -18.76 20.85 2.14
CA GLY A 100 -19.26 20.15 3.33
C GLY A 100 -20.28 19.06 3.01
N GLU A 101 -20.29 18.54 1.78
CA GLU A 101 -21.16 17.43 1.34
C GLU A 101 -20.59 16.05 1.71
N ALA A 102 -19.38 16.01 2.26
CA ALA A 102 -18.73 14.79 2.71
C ALA A 102 -19.42 14.24 3.98
N PRO A 103 -19.91 12.99 3.98
CA PRO A 103 -20.48 12.39 5.18
C PRO A 103 -19.40 12.19 6.25
N ILE A 104 -19.79 12.27 7.52
CA ILE A 104 -18.90 11.93 8.62
C ILE A 104 -18.71 10.41 8.63
N ARG A 105 -17.47 9.95 8.49
CA ARG A 105 -17.18 8.52 8.51
C ARG A 105 -17.49 7.95 9.89
N LYS A 106 -18.44 7.02 9.92
CA LYS A 106 -18.85 6.30 11.13
C LYS A 106 -17.90 5.13 11.34
N GLY A 107 -17.38 5.01 12.55
CA GLY A 107 -16.50 3.94 13.01
C GLY A 107 -15.90 4.34 14.34
N GLU A 108 -15.47 3.39 15.16
CA GLU A 108 -14.64 3.73 16.30
C GLU A 108 -13.34 4.32 15.75
N SER A 109 -13.13 5.61 15.99
CA SER A 109 -11.80 6.18 15.81
C SER A 109 -10.91 5.37 16.72
N THR A 110 -10.03 4.54 16.14
CA THR A 110 -8.90 4.01 16.89
C THR A 110 -8.03 5.23 17.14
N THR A 111 -8.41 6.02 18.15
CA THR A 111 -7.53 6.93 18.83
C THR A 111 -6.35 6.04 19.20
N ARG A 112 -5.27 6.12 18.43
CA ARG A 112 -3.95 5.78 18.95
C ARG A 112 -3.64 6.82 20.02
N THR A 113 -4.37 6.74 21.13
CA THR A 113 -3.73 6.83 22.43
C THR A 113 -2.57 5.85 22.31
N GLU A 114 -1.38 6.29 22.68
CA GLU A 114 -0.28 5.37 22.96
C GLU A 114 -0.71 4.45 24.12
N ILE A 115 -1.60 3.51 23.82
CA ILE A 115 -1.81 2.33 24.61
C ILE A 115 -0.85 1.36 23.95
N ILE A 116 0.20 1.05 24.70
CA ILE A 116 0.93 -0.20 24.61
C ILE A 116 -0.11 -1.30 24.91
N GLU A 117 -1.08 -1.48 24.01
CA GLU A 117 -1.95 -2.64 24.00
C GLU A 117 -1.17 -3.70 23.27
N LYS A 118 -0.67 -4.63 24.07
CA LYS A 118 -0.08 -5.89 23.66
C LYS A 118 -0.92 -6.47 22.52
N GLU A 119 -0.54 -6.21 21.27
CA GLU A 119 -0.87 -7.11 20.17
C GLU A 119 -0.55 -8.50 20.72
N SER A 120 -1.56 -9.37 20.77
CA SER A 120 -1.41 -10.75 21.22
C SER A 120 -0.09 -11.29 20.67
N LEU A 121 0.87 -11.57 21.57
CA LEU A 121 2.22 -12.02 21.23
C LEU A 121 2.19 -13.09 20.14
N GLY A 122 1.16 -13.95 20.13
CA GLY A 122 0.95 -14.96 19.09
C GLY A 122 0.65 -14.42 17.69
N ARG A 123 -0.14 -13.35 17.54
CA ARG A 123 -0.43 -12.75 16.22
C ARG A 123 0.79 -12.02 15.68
N GLN A 124 1.57 -11.38 16.55
CA GLN A 124 2.79 -10.68 16.18
C GLN A 124 3.90 -11.67 15.79
N ILE A 125 4.07 -12.76 16.55
CA ILE A 125 4.95 -13.89 16.19
C ILE A 125 4.54 -14.51 14.85
N TYR A 126 3.24 -14.75 14.63
CA TYR A 126 2.75 -15.31 13.37
C TYR A 126 3.04 -14.40 12.17
N LYS A 127 2.87 -13.08 12.32
CA LYS A 127 3.23 -12.10 11.29
C LYS A 127 4.73 -12.12 10.99
N HIS A 128 5.59 -12.17 12.01
CA HIS A 128 7.05 -12.28 11.83
C HIS A 128 7.47 -13.61 11.22
N LEU A 129 6.79 -14.71 11.54
CA LEU A 129 7.03 -16.01 10.92
C LEU A 129 6.64 -15.99 9.44
N MET A 130 5.46 -15.45 9.12
CA MET A 130 4.96 -15.39 7.75
C MET A 130 5.78 -14.44 6.87
N SER A 131 6.24 -13.31 7.41
CA SER A 131 7.17 -12.43 6.68
C SER A 131 8.54 -13.07 6.51
N GLY A 132 9.03 -13.80 7.52
CA GLY A 132 10.26 -14.57 7.44
C GLY A 132 10.21 -15.64 6.34
N VAL A 133 9.15 -16.46 6.32
CA VAL A 133 8.99 -17.53 5.31
C VAL A 133 8.86 -16.94 3.90
N SER A 134 8.08 -15.87 3.73
CA SER A 134 7.92 -15.21 2.43
C SER A 134 9.25 -14.66 1.90
N ASN A 135 10.09 -14.11 2.78
CA ASN A 135 11.42 -13.60 2.42
C ASN A 135 12.45 -14.72 2.19
N MET A 136 12.23 -15.93 2.74
CA MET A 136 13.12 -17.07 2.55
C MET A 136 12.78 -17.88 1.28
N LEU A 137 11.53 -17.81 0.82
CA LEU A 137 11.03 -18.56 -0.34
C LEU A 137 11.87 -18.37 -1.61
N PRO A 138 12.34 -17.17 -1.99
CA PRO A 138 13.18 -17.00 -3.17
C PRO A 138 14.52 -17.75 -3.09
N PHE A 139 15.13 -17.82 -1.90
CA PHE A 139 16.40 -18.51 -1.69
C PHE A 139 16.23 -20.04 -1.76
N VAL A 140 15.15 -20.56 -1.18
CA VAL A 140 14.82 -22.00 -1.22
C VAL A 140 14.54 -22.46 -2.65
N VAL A 141 13.76 -21.68 -3.40
CA VAL A 141 13.46 -21.96 -4.81
C VAL A 141 14.75 -21.90 -5.64
N ALA A 142 15.60 -20.88 -5.45
CA ALA A 142 16.88 -20.77 -6.14
C ALA A 142 17.82 -21.96 -5.83
N GLY A 143 17.89 -22.39 -4.56
CA GLY A 143 18.68 -23.56 -4.15
C GLY A 143 18.21 -24.86 -4.80
N GLY A 144 16.89 -25.07 -4.87
CA GLY A 144 16.32 -26.23 -5.55
C GLY A 144 16.64 -26.28 -7.04
N ILE A 145 16.60 -25.12 -7.72
CA ILE A 145 16.97 -25.00 -9.13
C ILE A 145 18.46 -25.32 -9.32
N LEU A 146 19.35 -24.82 -8.46
CA LEU A 146 20.79 -25.11 -8.53
C LEU A 146 21.09 -26.61 -8.34
N ILE A 147 20.40 -27.26 -7.41
CA ILE A 147 20.51 -28.72 -7.20
C ILE A 147 20.04 -29.48 -8.44
N ALA A 148 18.90 -29.09 -9.03
CA ALA A 148 18.39 -29.73 -10.24
C ALA A 148 19.37 -29.58 -11.42
N VAL A 149 20.00 -28.41 -11.58
CA VAL A 149 21.03 -28.18 -12.59
C VAL A 149 22.28 -29.03 -12.32
N SER A 150 22.66 -29.20 -11.06
CA SER A 150 23.79 -30.07 -10.66
C SER A 150 23.54 -31.53 -11.06
N PHE A 151 22.32 -32.05 -10.84
CA PHE A 151 21.95 -33.39 -11.29
C PHE A 151 21.91 -33.53 -12.81
N LEU A 152 21.52 -32.50 -13.54
CA LEU A 152 21.49 -32.51 -15.01
C LEU A 152 22.89 -32.63 -15.63
N TRP A 153 23.92 -32.09 -14.97
CA TRP A 153 25.31 -32.16 -15.44
C TRP A 153 26.05 -33.44 -15.01
N GLY A 154 25.42 -34.30 -14.20
CA GLY A 154 25.96 -35.58 -13.76
C GLY A 154 26.72 -35.50 -12.43
N ILE A 155 26.22 -36.20 -11.41
CA ILE A 155 26.78 -36.23 -10.05
C ILE A 155 28.13 -36.97 -9.93
N TYR A 156 28.52 -37.72 -10.96
CA TYR A 156 29.79 -38.45 -11.02
C TYR A 156 30.85 -37.81 -11.92
N SER A 157 30.63 -36.58 -12.39
CA SER A 157 31.57 -35.82 -13.24
C SER A 157 32.96 -35.61 -12.60
N ALA A 158 33.06 -35.76 -11.28
CA ALA A 158 34.29 -35.62 -10.49
C ALA A 158 34.95 -36.96 -10.11
N ASP A 159 34.35 -38.11 -10.44
CA ASP A 159 34.92 -39.44 -10.17
C ASP A 159 35.41 -40.10 -11.48
N PRO A 160 36.73 -40.20 -11.70
CA PRO A 160 37.31 -40.75 -12.92
C PRO A 160 37.07 -42.26 -13.11
N ASN A 161 36.51 -42.96 -12.11
CA ASN A 161 36.18 -44.39 -12.19
C ASN A 161 34.68 -44.66 -12.43
N SER A 162 33.85 -43.64 -12.58
CA SER A 162 32.42 -43.81 -12.83
C SER A 162 32.12 -44.14 -14.30
N ALA A 163 31.15 -45.04 -14.54
CA ALA A 163 30.76 -45.44 -15.89
C ALA A 163 30.15 -44.28 -16.72
N GLU A 164 29.69 -43.21 -16.06
CA GLU A 164 29.16 -41.99 -16.68
C GLU A 164 30.27 -41.02 -17.15
N TYR A 165 31.52 -41.18 -16.70
CA TYR A 165 32.66 -40.36 -17.12
C TYR A 165 33.09 -40.66 -18.57
N LEU A 166 32.92 -41.90 -19.02
CA LEU A 166 33.47 -42.42 -20.29
C LEU A 166 32.51 -42.32 -21.50
N PHE A 167 31.29 -41.80 -21.33
CA PHE A 167 30.31 -41.62 -22.42
C PHE A 167 30.23 -40.18 -22.94
N ARG A 168 31.28 -39.38 -22.74
CA ARG A 168 31.44 -38.05 -23.35
C ARG A 168 32.77 -37.90 -24.05
#